data_AF-A0A1F9FH71-F1
#
_entry.id   AF-A0A1F9FH71-F1
#
_cell.length_a   1.000
_cell.length_b   1.000
_cell.length_c   1.000
_cell.angle_alpha   90.00
_cell.angle_beta   90.00
_cell.angle_gamma   90.00
#
_symmetry.space_group_name_H-M   'P 1'
#
loop_
_entity.id
_entity.type
_entity.pdbx_description
1 polymer ?
#
loop_
_entity_poly.entity_id
_entity_poly.type
_entity_poly.pdbx_seq_one_letter_code
_entity_poly.pdbx_strand_id
1 'polypeptide(L)'
;MKQLIRHIALFFFLFLPLVAFAQGSPDDEKAALERWRQMSPQEKQELRERYERWKSLAPDEKSQLRKKLETWQKLQPQEKTAVRKNFQRWRNLTPEQQERLRQRWQRWREMPPERREVLKQRFEKLRQLPPEERRQLLEKFKERQRLSPEQKNNLRKQLREKQRPQKARE
;
A
#
# COMPACT_ATOMS: atom_id res chain seq x y z
N MET A 1 0.25 -9.34 -10.37
CA MET A 1 0.00 -8.03 -9.69
C MET A 1 1.19 -7.08 -9.65
N LYS A 2 2.30 -7.41 -10.32
CA LYS A 2 3.23 -6.37 -10.80
C LYS A 2 2.44 -5.28 -11.53
N GLN A 3 1.42 -5.68 -12.30
CA GLN A 3 0.44 -4.78 -12.91
C GLN A 3 -0.37 -3.95 -11.90
N LEU A 4 -1.03 -4.47 -10.86
CA LEU A 4 -1.92 -3.60 -10.05
C LEU A 4 -1.17 -2.49 -9.28
N ILE A 5 0.04 -2.73 -8.74
CA ILE A 5 0.87 -1.66 -8.14
C ILE A 5 1.47 -0.78 -9.25
N ARG A 6 1.99 -1.35 -10.34
CA ARG A 6 2.41 -0.56 -11.50
C ARG A 6 1.27 0.29 -12.03
N HIS A 7 0.03 -0.14 -11.91
CA HIS A 7 -1.20 0.51 -12.40
C HIS A 7 -1.87 1.40 -11.35
N ILE A 8 -1.60 1.25 -10.05
CA ILE A 8 -1.98 2.22 -9.01
C ILE A 8 -0.95 3.34 -9.03
N ALA A 9 0.35 3.02 -9.10
CA ALA A 9 1.40 3.97 -9.36
C ALA A 9 1.25 4.63 -10.75
N LEU A 10 0.92 3.90 -11.82
CA LEU A 10 0.56 4.48 -13.13
C LEU A 10 -0.79 5.18 -13.10
N PHE A 11 -1.76 4.82 -12.25
CA PHE A 11 -2.97 5.65 -12.08
C PHE A 11 -2.59 7.00 -11.43
N PHE A 12 -1.76 6.99 -10.39
CA PHE A 12 -1.27 8.22 -9.78
C PHE A 12 -0.22 8.96 -10.66
N PHE A 13 0.47 8.27 -11.58
CA PHE A 13 1.50 8.83 -12.47
C PHE A 13 0.95 9.17 -13.87
N LEU A 14 -0.17 8.61 -14.30
CA LEU A 14 -0.90 8.98 -15.53
C LEU A 14 -2.05 9.96 -15.22
N PHE A 15 -2.65 9.89 -14.02
CA PHE A 15 -3.85 10.63 -13.61
C PHE A 15 -3.69 11.39 -12.27
N LEU A 16 -2.49 11.82 -11.87
CA LEU A 16 -2.37 13.10 -11.15
C LEU A 16 -1.67 14.13 -12.04
N PRO A 17 -2.41 14.98 -12.75
CA PRO A 17 -2.70 16.33 -12.30
C PRO A 17 -3.84 16.28 -11.29
N LEU A 18 -3.91 17.22 -10.36
CA LEU A 18 -5.05 17.45 -9.46
C LEU A 18 -6.43 17.17 -10.13
N VAL A 19 -6.95 15.93 -10.04
CA VAL A 19 -8.23 15.54 -10.65
C VAL A 19 -9.36 16.01 -9.73
N ALA A 20 -9.78 17.26 -9.91
CA ALA A 20 -11.17 17.63 -9.73
C ALA A 20 -11.92 17.08 -10.95
N PHE A 21 -12.38 15.83 -10.88
CA PHE A 21 -13.33 15.28 -11.84
C PHE A 21 -14.39 14.52 -11.06
N ALA A 22 -15.46 15.25 -10.81
CA ALA A 22 -16.81 14.74 -10.72
C ALA A 22 -17.68 15.96 -11.01
N GLN A 23 -18.42 15.95 -12.12
CA GLN A 23 -19.32 17.00 -12.67
C GLN A 23 -18.70 17.76 -13.85
N GLY A 24 -18.81 17.25 -15.08
CA GLY A 24 -18.43 17.99 -16.30
C GLY A 24 -19.32 19.21 -16.52
N SER A 25 -19.04 20.29 -15.80
CA SER A 25 -19.64 21.60 -15.99
C SER A 25 -18.81 22.42 -17.00
N PRO A 26 -19.41 23.39 -17.71
CA PRO A 26 -18.66 24.34 -18.53
C PRO A 26 -17.58 25.11 -17.75
N ASP A 27 -17.75 25.24 -16.43
CA ASP A 27 -16.78 25.88 -15.53
C ASP A 27 -15.54 25.00 -15.30
N ASP A 28 -15.71 23.67 -15.28
CA ASP A 28 -14.59 22.72 -15.19
C ASP A 28 -13.73 22.71 -16.46
N GLU A 29 -14.35 22.87 -17.63
CA GLU A 29 -13.64 22.95 -18.92
C GLU A 29 -12.81 24.24 -19.00
N LYS A 30 -13.37 25.38 -18.60
CA LYS A 30 -12.63 26.65 -18.50
C LYS A 30 -11.47 26.54 -17.52
N ALA A 31 -11.69 25.99 -16.33
CA ALA A 31 -10.63 25.79 -15.33
C ALA A 31 -9.53 24.83 -15.81
N ALA A 32 -9.88 23.81 -16.61
CA ALA A 32 -8.89 22.93 -17.24
C ALA A 32 -8.05 23.65 -18.30
N LEU A 33 -8.68 24.47 -19.14
CA LEU A 33 -8.00 25.30 -20.14
C LEU A 33 -7.08 26.34 -19.51
N GLU A 34 -7.49 26.99 -18.42
CA GLU A 34 -6.65 27.92 -17.67
C GLU A 34 -5.43 27.22 -17.07
N ARG A 35 -5.62 26.06 -16.43
CA ARG A 35 -4.51 25.24 -15.94
C ARG A 35 -3.56 24.83 -17.06
N TRP A 36 -4.09 24.42 -18.22
CA TRP A 36 -3.27 24.10 -19.39
C TRP A 36 -2.47 25.31 -19.88
N ARG A 37 -3.06 26.51 -19.91
CA ARG A 37 -2.35 27.74 -20.30
C ARG A 37 -1.20 28.03 -19.33
N GLN A 38 -1.42 27.87 -18.04
CA GLN A 38 -0.44 28.12 -16.97
C GLN A 38 0.67 27.07 -16.86
N MET A 39 0.49 25.88 -17.44
CA MET A 39 1.53 24.84 -17.43
C MET A 39 2.76 25.23 -18.25
N SER A 40 3.92 24.94 -17.67
CA SER A 40 5.21 25.01 -18.34
C SER A 40 5.28 24.08 -19.56
N PRO A 41 6.18 24.35 -20.53
CA PRO A 41 6.40 23.45 -21.65
C PRO A 41 6.73 22.01 -21.21
N GLN A 42 7.47 21.85 -20.11
CA GLN A 42 7.84 20.55 -19.56
C GLN A 42 6.61 19.79 -19.03
N GLU A 43 5.72 20.45 -18.29
CA GLU A 43 4.48 19.82 -17.79
C GLU A 43 3.54 19.42 -18.93
N LYS A 44 3.43 20.27 -19.97
CA LYS A 44 2.67 19.95 -21.18
C LYS A 44 3.24 18.73 -21.90
N GLN A 45 4.57 18.63 -21.99
CA GLN A 45 5.25 17.49 -22.59
C GLN A 45 5.00 16.21 -21.79
N GLU A 46 5.11 16.27 -20.46
CA GLU A 46 4.83 15.13 -19.60
C GLU A 46 3.37 14.64 -19.74
N LEU A 47 2.41 15.56 -19.84
CA LEU A 47 1.01 15.21 -20.10
C LEU A 47 0.81 14.53 -21.46
N ARG A 48 1.48 15.00 -22.51
CA ARG A 48 1.44 14.35 -23.84
C ARG A 48 2.00 12.94 -23.77
N GLU A 49 3.14 12.73 -23.13
CA GLU A 49 3.75 11.39 -22.98
C GLU A 49 2.85 10.43 -22.19
N ARG A 50 2.19 10.92 -21.14
CA ARG A 50 1.20 10.15 -20.37
C ARG A 50 0.00 9.79 -21.26
N TYR A 51 -0.48 10.71 -22.08
CA TYR A 51 -1.59 10.47 -23.01
C TYR A 51 -1.23 9.41 -24.07
N GLU A 52 -0.05 9.52 -24.71
CA GLU A 52 0.40 8.51 -25.68
C GLU A 52 0.59 7.13 -25.04
N ARG A 53 1.10 7.10 -23.80
CA ARG A 53 1.18 5.86 -23.02
C ARG A 53 -0.21 5.27 -22.75
N TRP A 54 -1.21 6.09 -22.43
CA TRP A 54 -2.58 5.61 -22.26
C TRP A 54 -3.18 5.09 -23.57
N LYS A 55 -2.95 5.80 -24.68
CA LYS A 55 -3.45 5.44 -26.01
C LYS A 55 -2.90 4.07 -26.46
N SER A 56 -1.64 3.80 -26.16
CA SER A 56 -0.94 2.54 -26.47
C SER A 56 -1.28 1.36 -25.55
N LEU A 57 -2.05 1.57 -24.46
CA LEU A 57 -2.48 0.45 -23.59
C LEU A 57 -3.43 -0.50 -24.32
N ALA A 58 -3.30 -1.79 -24.02
CA ALA A 58 -4.22 -2.81 -24.49
C ALA A 58 -5.66 -2.56 -23.97
N PRO A 59 -6.71 -3.02 -24.67
CA PRO A 59 -8.10 -2.83 -24.24
C PRO A 59 -8.37 -3.31 -22.81
N ASP A 60 -7.80 -4.44 -22.42
CA ASP A 60 -7.92 -4.99 -21.05
C ASP A 60 -7.28 -4.08 -20.01
N GLU A 61 -6.09 -3.55 -20.29
CA GLU A 61 -5.42 -2.61 -19.37
C GLU A 61 -6.23 -1.32 -19.21
N LYS A 62 -6.79 -0.80 -20.32
CA LYS A 62 -7.71 0.36 -20.29
C LYS A 62 -8.95 0.06 -19.44
N SER A 63 -9.56 -1.12 -19.60
CA SER A 63 -10.72 -1.56 -18.80
C SER A 63 -10.39 -1.63 -17.31
N GLN A 64 -9.23 -2.20 -16.95
CA GLN A 64 -8.77 -2.26 -15.56
C GLN A 64 -8.54 -0.86 -14.96
N LEU A 65 -8.01 0.07 -15.75
CA LEU A 65 -7.85 1.46 -15.31
C LEU A 65 -9.20 2.17 -15.12
N ARG A 66 -10.18 1.94 -15.99
CA ARG A 66 -11.54 2.49 -15.83
C ARG A 66 -12.19 2.02 -14.54
N LYS A 67 -12.15 0.72 -14.25
CA LYS A 67 -12.69 0.15 -12.99
C LYS A 67 -12.04 0.77 -11.74
N LYS A 68 -10.73 1.05 -11.81
CA LYS A 68 -10.01 1.73 -10.73
C LYS A 68 -10.43 3.18 -10.57
N LEU A 69 -10.65 3.89 -11.68
CA LEU A 69 -11.16 5.26 -11.67
C LEU A 69 -12.56 5.31 -11.04
N GLU A 70 -13.46 4.40 -11.42
CA GLU A 70 -14.79 4.30 -10.81
C GLU A 70 -14.71 4.03 -9.31
N THR A 71 -13.83 3.12 -8.89
CA THR A 71 -13.59 2.84 -7.46
C THR A 71 -13.09 4.09 -6.75
N TRP A 72 -12.15 4.81 -7.35
CA TRP A 72 -11.62 6.07 -6.82
C TRP A 72 -12.69 7.15 -6.68
N GLN A 73 -13.55 7.32 -7.68
CA GLN A 73 -14.63 8.31 -7.65
C GLN A 73 -15.61 8.04 -6.50
N LYS A 74 -15.91 6.76 -6.24
CA LYS A 74 -16.80 6.30 -5.15
C LYS A 74 -16.20 6.45 -3.74
N LEU A 75 -14.89 6.65 -3.61
CA LEU A 75 -14.26 6.87 -2.29
C LEU A 75 -14.76 8.17 -1.65
N GLN A 76 -14.97 8.12 -0.34
CA GLN A 76 -15.30 9.29 0.47
C GLN A 76 -14.11 10.27 0.53
N PRO A 77 -14.34 11.57 0.79
CA PRO A 77 -13.26 12.58 0.82
C PRO A 77 -12.11 12.23 1.78
N GLN A 78 -12.43 11.64 2.94
CA GLN A 78 -11.43 11.22 3.92
C GLN A 78 -10.58 10.04 3.41
N GLU A 79 -11.19 9.09 2.71
CA GLU A 79 -10.50 7.96 2.10
C GLU A 79 -9.59 8.42 0.97
N LYS A 80 -10.08 9.31 0.09
CA LYS A 80 -9.28 9.95 -0.96
C LYS A 80 -8.04 10.64 -0.37
N THR A 81 -8.21 11.35 0.75
CA THR A 81 -7.12 12.01 1.46
C THR A 81 -6.10 11.01 2.01
N ALA A 82 -6.57 9.93 2.63
CA ALA A 82 -5.68 8.87 3.15
C ALA A 82 -4.85 8.23 2.02
N VAL A 83 -5.47 7.92 0.88
CA VAL A 83 -4.78 7.35 -0.27
C VAL A 83 -3.76 8.35 -0.84
N ARG A 84 -4.09 9.64 -0.98
CA ARG A 84 -3.15 10.69 -1.41
C ARG A 84 -1.92 10.77 -0.49
N LYS A 85 -2.14 10.76 0.83
CA LYS A 85 -1.06 10.78 1.83
C LYS A 85 -0.15 9.55 1.73
N ASN A 86 -0.75 8.37 1.53
CA ASN A 86 0.02 7.13 1.35
C ASN A 86 0.83 7.15 0.06
N PHE A 87 0.28 7.70 -1.02
CA PHE A 87 0.99 7.86 -2.28
C PHE A 87 2.18 8.83 -2.16
N GLN A 88 2.00 9.97 -1.48
CA GLN A 88 3.11 10.91 -1.21
C GLN A 88 4.22 10.23 -0.41
N ARG A 89 3.87 9.50 0.65
CA ARG A 89 4.85 8.71 1.42
C ARG A 89 5.61 7.73 0.54
N TRP A 90 4.90 7.02 -0.34
CA TRP A 90 5.51 6.07 -1.27
C TRP A 90 6.48 6.75 -2.26
N ARG A 91 6.10 7.92 -2.82
CA ARG A 91 6.98 8.69 -3.73
C ARG A 91 8.27 9.15 -3.07
N ASN A 92 8.23 9.43 -1.77
CA ASN A 92 9.39 9.88 -1.01
C ASN A 92 10.31 8.72 -0.57
N LEU A 93 9.93 7.47 -0.83
CA LEU A 93 10.79 6.32 -0.56
C LEU A 93 11.88 6.20 -1.63
N THR A 94 13.06 5.73 -1.22
CA THR A 94 14.14 5.40 -2.16
C THR A 94 13.72 4.27 -3.10
N PRO A 95 14.34 4.14 -4.29
CA PRO A 95 14.02 3.05 -5.23
C PRO A 95 14.11 1.66 -4.59
N GLU A 96 15.10 1.45 -3.72
CA GLU A 96 15.28 0.19 -2.99
C GLU A 96 14.15 -0.06 -1.98
N GLN A 97 13.74 0.96 -1.23
CA GLN A 97 12.60 0.87 -0.31
C GLN A 97 11.30 0.58 -1.04
N GLN A 98 11.07 1.23 -2.19
CA GLN A 98 9.92 0.96 -3.04
C GLN A 98 9.90 -0.48 -3.55
N GLU A 99 11.06 -1.02 -3.96
CA GLU A 99 11.18 -2.41 -4.41
C GLU A 99 10.92 -3.40 -3.25
N ARG A 100 11.50 -3.15 -2.07
CA ARG A 100 11.24 -3.96 -0.87
C ARG A 100 9.74 -4.01 -0.52
N LEU A 101 9.02 -2.89 -0.64
CA LEU A 101 7.57 -2.85 -0.45
C LEU A 101 6.81 -3.62 -1.53
N ARG A 102 7.20 -3.47 -2.80
CA ARG A 102 6.62 -4.24 -3.92
C ARG A 102 6.73 -5.75 -3.68
N GLN A 103 7.89 -6.22 -3.25
CA GLN A 103 8.13 -7.63 -2.94
C GLN A 103 7.32 -8.12 -1.74
N ARG A 104 7.25 -7.33 -0.66
CA ARG A 104 6.40 -7.66 0.51
C ARG A 104 4.93 -7.79 0.10
N TRP A 105 4.43 -6.87 -0.71
CA TRP A 105 3.08 -6.91 -1.20
C TRP A 105 2.81 -8.10 -2.13
N GLN A 106 3.76 -8.43 -3.00
CA GLN A 106 3.66 -9.60 -3.87
C GLN A 106 3.54 -10.88 -3.04
N ARG A 107 4.42 -11.07 -2.05
CA ARG A 107 4.30 -12.21 -1.12
C ARG A 107 2.97 -12.21 -0.38
N TRP A 108 2.50 -11.04 0.07
CA TRP A 108 1.20 -10.92 0.73
C TRP A 108 0.05 -11.43 -0.15
N ARG A 109 0.04 -11.05 -1.42
CA ARG A 109 -0.97 -11.53 -2.38
C ARG A 109 -0.95 -13.02 -2.64
N GLU A 110 0.25 -13.57 -2.75
CA GLU A 110 0.47 -14.97 -3.08
C GLU A 110 0.14 -15.87 -1.89
N MET A 111 -0.02 -15.31 -0.69
CA MET A 111 -0.50 -16.07 0.46
C MET A 111 -1.93 -16.57 0.27
N PRO A 112 -2.20 -17.83 0.68
CA PRO A 112 -3.56 -18.37 0.77
C PRO A 112 -4.50 -17.43 1.53
N PRO A 113 -5.77 -17.32 1.14
CA PRO A 113 -6.72 -16.40 1.78
C PRO A 113 -6.86 -16.66 3.29
N GLU A 114 -6.80 -17.92 3.73
CA GLU A 114 -6.86 -18.31 5.13
C GLU A 114 -5.66 -17.77 5.91
N ARG A 115 -4.45 -17.86 5.32
CA ARG A 115 -3.22 -17.31 5.90
C ARG A 115 -3.32 -15.79 6.03
N ARG A 116 -3.85 -15.11 5.00
CA ARG A 116 -4.06 -13.65 5.04
C ARG A 116 -5.03 -13.27 6.15
N GLU A 117 -6.12 -14.02 6.33
CA GLU A 117 -7.13 -13.71 7.33
C GLU A 117 -6.58 -13.87 8.75
N VAL A 118 -5.82 -14.94 9.02
CA VAL A 118 -5.12 -15.11 10.29
C VAL A 118 -4.18 -13.94 10.58
N LEU A 119 -3.45 -13.44 9.57
CA LEU A 119 -2.55 -12.31 9.76
C LEU A 119 -3.29 -11.00 10.01
N LYS A 120 -4.41 -10.75 9.34
CA LYS A 120 -5.27 -9.59 9.62
C LYS A 120 -5.81 -9.64 11.04
N GLN A 121 -6.34 -10.77 11.49
CA GLN A 121 -6.86 -10.92 12.85
C GLN A 121 -5.78 -10.67 13.89
N ARG A 122 -4.55 -11.17 13.68
CA ARG A 122 -3.42 -10.89 14.57
C ARG A 122 -3.07 -9.39 14.59
N PHE A 123 -3.09 -8.75 13.43
CA PHE A 123 -2.83 -7.32 13.32
C PHE A 123 -3.91 -6.48 14.03
N GLU A 124 -5.18 -6.85 13.88
CA GLU A 124 -6.29 -6.18 14.57
C GLU A 124 -6.19 -6.33 16.10
N LYS A 125 -5.88 -7.52 16.60
CA LYS A 125 -5.62 -7.74 18.03
C LYS A 125 -4.49 -6.83 18.52
N LEU A 126 -3.37 -6.76 17.78
CA LEU A 126 -2.25 -5.88 18.13
C LEU A 126 -2.66 -4.39 18.14
N ARG A 127 -3.54 -3.97 17.22
CA ARG A 127 -4.04 -2.60 17.12
C ARG A 127 -4.94 -2.22 18.29
N GLN A 128 -5.69 -3.18 18.84
CA GLN A 128 -6.59 -3.02 19.98
C GLN A 128 -5.85 -2.95 21.33
N LEU A 129 -4.61 -3.46 21.41
CA LEU A 129 -3.84 -3.39 22.65
C LEU A 129 -3.52 -1.95 23.06
N PRO A 130 -3.48 -1.66 24.38
CA PRO A 130 -2.97 -0.40 24.91
C PRO A 130 -1.60 -0.05 24.32
N PRO A 131 -1.28 1.26 24.13
CA PRO A 131 -0.04 1.68 23.51
C PRO A 131 1.21 1.09 24.17
N GLU A 132 1.19 0.96 25.50
CA GLU A 132 2.32 0.45 26.28
C GLU A 132 2.52 -1.06 26.09
N GLU A 133 1.44 -1.85 26.18
CA GLU A 133 1.50 -3.30 25.91
C GLU A 133 1.98 -3.59 24.48
N ARG A 134 1.51 -2.79 23.52
CA ARG A 134 1.94 -2.88 22.12
C ARG A 134 3.43 -2.59 21.97
N ARG A 135 3.96 -1.57 22.65
CA ARG A 135 5.40 -1.25 22.66
C ARG A 135 6.21 -2.40 23.23
N GLN A 136 5.80 -2.95 24.37
CA GLN A 136 6.47 -4.08 25.00
C GLN A 136 6.50 -5.32 24.09
N LEU A 137 5.40 -5.62 23.40
CA LEU A 137 5.36 -6.72 22.44
C LEU A 137 6.29 -6.51 21.25
N LEU A 138 6.34 -5.28 20.71
CA LEU A 138 7.22 -4.94 19.60
C LEU A 138 8.69 -5.01 19.99
N GLU A 139 9.07 -4.55 21.19
CA GLU A 139 10.44 -4.66 21.69
C GLU A 139 10.84 -6.12 21.93
N LYS A 140 9.99 -6.93 22.59
CA LYS A 140 10.22 -8.38 22.74
C LYS A 140 10.39 -9.07 21.38
N PHE A 141 9.63 -8.65 20.37
CA PHE A 141 9.76 -9.20 19.02
C PHE A 141 11.09 -8.80 18.37
N LYS A 142 11.52 -7.55 18.54
CA LYS A 142 12.80 -7.03 18.03
C LYS A 142 14.00 -7.70 18.70
N GLU A 143 13.96 -7.90 20.02
CA GLU A 143 14.95 -8.67 20.78
C GLU A 143 15.07 -10.09 20.24
N ARG A 144 13.93 -10.78 20.07
CA ARG A 144 13.91 -12.13 19.50
C ARG A 144 14.48 -12.19 18.09
N GLN A 145 14.30 -11.17 17.27
CA GLN A 145 14.88 -11.16 15.92
C GLN A 145 16.41 -11.11 15.94
N ARG A 146 16.99 -10.39 16.92
CA ARG A 146 18.44 -10.24 17.12
C ARG A 146 19.12 -11.50 17.64
N LEU A 147 18.38 -12.42 18.27
CA LEU A 147 18.93 -13.68 18.75
C LEU A 147 19.50 -14.54 17.62
N SER A 148 20.61 -15.22 17.88
CA SER A 148 21.19 -16.23 17.00
C SER A 148 20.22 -17.42 16.81
N PRO A 149 20.37 -18.23 15.76
CA PRO A 149 19.55 -19.43 15.58
C PRO A 149 19.57 -20.37 16.79
N GLU A 150 20.74 -20.54 17.42
CA GLU A 150 20.91 -21.36 18.62
C GLU A 150 20.18 -20.77 19.83
N GLN A 151 20.34 -19.46 20.07
CA GLN A 151 19.63 -18.75 21.13
C GLN A 151 18.11 -18.82 20.96
N LYS A 152 17.62 -18.72 19.72
CA LYS A 152 16.20 -18.90 19.39
C LYS A 152 15.72 -20.31 19.72
N ASN A 153 16.52 -21.34 19.43
CA ASN A 153 16.18 -22.72 19.73
C ASN A 153 16.13 -22.97 21.25
N ASN A 154 17.11 -22.45 21.99
CA ASN A 154 17.16 -22.55 23.45
C ASN A 154 15.96 -21.83 24.09
N LEU A 155 15.63 -20.63 23.63
CA LEU A 155 14.44 -19.91 24.08
C LEU A 155 13.15 -20.71 23.81
N ARG A 156 13.01 -21.34 22.64
CA ARG A 156 11.87 -22.19 22.32
C ARG A 156 11.77 -23.40 23.26
N LYS A 157 12.90 -24.05 23.55
CA LYS A 157 12.96 -25.18 24.50
C LYS A 157 12.52 -24.73 25.90
N GLN A 158 13.07 -23.63 26.39
CA GLN A 158 12.72 -23.05 27.70
C GLN A 158 11.23 -22.70 27.80
N LEU A 159 10.67 -22.05 26.78
CA LEU A 159 9.24 -21.73 26.76
C LEU A 159 8.37 -22.98 26.76
N ARG A 160 8.77 -24.04 26.04
CA ARG A 160 8.07 -25.32 26.03
C ARG A 160 8.10 -26.02 27.39
N GLU A 161 9.24 -25.98 28.07
CA GLU A 161 9.40 -26.55 29.42
C GLU A 161 8.58 -25.79 30.46
N LYS A 162 8.55 -24.45 30.41
CA LYS A 162 7.69 -23.63 31.28
C LYS A 162 6.20 -23.84 31.03
N GLN A 163 5.81 -24.21 29.81
CA GLN A 163 4.43 -24.50 29.43
C GLN A 163 4.01 -25.95 29.67
N ARG A 164 4.94 -26.84 30.07
CA ARG A 164 4.55 -28.20 30.49
C ARG A 164 3.69 -28.10 31.76
N PRO A 165 2.45 -28.62 31.76
CA PRO A 165 1.61 -28.59 32.96
C PRO A 165 2.31 -29.36 34.09
N GLN A 166 2.26 -28.81 35.31
CA GLN A 166 2.89 -29.40 36.51
C GLN A 166 2.36 -30.81 36.84
N LYS A 167 1.20 -31.21 36.29
CA LYS A 167 0.55 -32.52 36.49
C LYS A 167 1.31 -33.75 35.95
N ALA A 168 2.54 -33.60 35.46
CA ALA A 168 3.37 -34.71 34.97
C ALA A 168 4.57 -35.00 35.89
N ARG A 169 4.56 -34.49 37.12
CA ARG A 169 5.66 -34.61 38.11
C ARG A 169 5.22 -35.22 39.46
N GLU A 170 3.99 -35.72 39.55
CA GLU A 170 3.50 -36.58 40.65
C GLU A 170 3.42 -38.02 40.13
#